data_AF-G1K0F2-F1
#
_entry.id   AF-G1K0F2-F1
#
_cell.length_a   1.000
_cell.length_b   1.000
_cell.length_c   1.000
_cell.angle_alpha   90.00
_cell.angle_beta   90.00
_cell.angle_gamma   90.00
#
_symmetry.space_group_name_H-M   'P 1'
#
loop_
_entity.id
_entity.type
_entity.pdbx_description
1 polymer ?
#
loop_
_entity_poly.entity_id
_entity_poly.type
_entity_poly.pdbx_seq_one_letter_code
_entity_poly.pdbx_strand_id
1 'polypeptide(L)'
;GLDPYISTILIGTIRMLFGLLTSALLKRFGRRTLCIFSGLGMAITLFVSGYYTYMIHTGQMEKSFVPVFCILLYMSLSVIGLMTIPWTMSAELFPLEIRGLAQGTIVSLAHIIMFSALRA
;
A
#
# COMPACT_ATOMS: atom_id res chain seq x y z
N GLY A 1 19.97 -3.18 -25.20
CA GLY A 1 19.95 -2.21 -24.11
C GLY A 1 18.78 -1.30 -24.32
N LEU A 2 17.77 -1.36 -23.45
CA LEU A 2 16.63 -0.44 -23.47
C LEU A 2 17.06 0.84 -22.75
N ASP A 3 16.75 1.97 -23.37
CA ASP A 3 17.11 3.29 -22.86
C ASP A 3 16.50 3.50 -21.46
N PRO A 4 17.29 3.90 -20.43
CA PRO A 4 16.80 4.08 -19.06
C PRO A 4 15.61 5.05 -18.95
N TYR A 5 15.54 6.02 -19.87
CA TYR A 5 14.45 6.98 -19.95
C TYR A 5 13.11 6.31 -20.29
N ILE A 6 13.09 5.42 -21.27
CA ILE A 6 11.87 4.71 -21.69
C ILE A 6 11.38 3.79 -20.56
N SER A 7 12.30 3.14 -19.85
CA SER A 7 11.96 2.29 -18.70
C SER A 7 11.33 3.10 -17.56
N THR A 8 11.84 4.30 -17.29
CA THR A 8 11.31 5.18 -16.23
C THR A 8 9.94 5.74 -16.59
N ILE A 9 9.75 6.14 -17.86
CA ILE A 9 8.45 6.63 -18.36
C ILE A 9 7.40 5.52 -18.27
N LEU A 10 7.72 4.30 -18.70
CA LEU A 10 6.81 3.15 -18.65
C LEU A 10 6.35 2.86 -17.20
N ILE A 11 7.29 2.89 -16.25
CA ILE A 11 7.00 2.74 -14.82
C ILE A 11 6.05 3.84 -14.34
N GLY A 12 6.29 5.10 -14.74
CA GLY A 12 5.43 6.23 -14.40
C GLY A 12 4.00 6.07 -14.93
N THR A 13 3.84 5.70 -16.20
CA THR A 13 2.53 5.49 -16.84
C THR A 13 1.76 4.35 -16.17
N ILE A 14 2.43 3.23 -15.92
CA ILE A 14 1.85 2.10 -15.18
C ILE A 14 1.37 2.55 -13.80
N ARG A 15 2.21 3.29 -13.07
CA ARG A 15 1.88 3.76 -11.72
C ARG A 15 0.64 4.65 -11.72
N MET A 16 0.49 5.49 -12.74
CA MET A 16 -0.66 6.38 -12.90
C MET A 16 -1.95 5.61 -13.21
N LEU A 17 -1.90 4.63 -14.12
CA LEU A 17 -3.05 3.79 -14.45
C LEU A 17 -3.53 2.96 -13.24
N PHE A 18 -2.59 2.41 -12.46
CA PHE A 18 -2.92 1.64 -11.26
C PHE A 18 -3.44 2.51 -10.13
N GLY A 19 -2.88 3.71 -9.96
CA GLY A 19 -3.44 4.69 -9.04
C GLY A 19 -4.88 5.04 -9.38
N LEU A 20 -5.18 5.26 -10.67
CA LEU A 20 -6.54 5.52 -11.14
C LEU A 20 -7.49 4.35 -10.92
N LEU A 21 -7.06 3.13 -11.25
CA LEU A 21 -7.85 1.91 -11.02
C LEU A 21 -8.17 1.73 -9.53
N THR A 22 -7.16 1.90 -8.67
CA THR A 22 -7.31 1.77 -7.22
C THR A 22 -8.23 2.85 -6.66
N SER A 23 -8.08 4.10 -7.12
CA SER A 23 -8.96 5.22 -6.75
C SER A 23 -10.41 5.03 -7.25
N ALA A 24 -10.60 4.41 -8.41
CA ALA A 24 -11.93 4.06 -8.92
C ALA A 24 -12.58 2.94 -8.10
N LEU A 25 -11.83 1.89 -7.73
CA LEU A 25 -12.29 0.86 -6.80
C LEU A 25 -12.67 1.45 -5.44
N LEU A 26 -11.89 2.43 -4.96
CA LEU A 26 -12.15 3.19 -3.74
C LEU A 26 -13.51 3.88 -3.75
N LYS A 27 -13.88 4.49 -4.89
CA LYS A 27 -15.17 5.17 -5.04
C LYS A 27 -16.36 4.22 -5.11
N ARG A 28 -16.15 2.96 -5.50
CA ARG A 28 -17.24 2.01 -5.77
C ARG A 28 -17.61 1.14 -4.57
N PHE A 29 -16.71 0.94 -3.60
CA PHE A 29 -16.93 0.07 -2.45
C PHE A 29 -16.96 0.86 -1.12
N GLY A 30 -17.87 0.48 -0.22
CA GLY A 30 -17.99 1.09 1.12
C GLY A 30 -16.74 0.90 2.00
N ARG A 31 -16.52 1.82 2.95
CA ARG A 31 -15.32 1.95 3.79
C ARG A 31 -14.80 0.65 4.44
N ARG A 32 -15.70 -0.27 4.82
CA ARG A 32 -15.34 -1.53 5.51
C ARG A 32 -14.89 -2.64 4.55
N THR A 33 -15.59 -2.81 3.43
CA THR A 33 -15.25 -3.77 2.37
C THR A 33 -13.92 -3.44 1.71
N LEU A 34 -13.61 -2.15 1.64
CA LEU A 34 -12.39 -1.62 1.04
C LEU A 34 -11.13 -2.05 1.78
N CYS A 35 -11.21 -2.16 3.11
CA CYS A 35 -10.12 -2.66 3.95
C CYS A 35 -9.83 -4.14 3.66
N ILE A 36 -10.87 -4.97 3.63
CA ILE A 36 -10.75 -6.42 3.35
C ILE A 36 -10.20 -6.63 1.94
N PHE A 37 -10.71 -5.90 0.95
CA PHE A 37 -10.21 -5.97 -0.42
C PHE A 37 -8.77 -5.48 -0.55
N SER A 38 -8.39 -4.44 0.19
CA SER A 38 -7.00 -3.95 0.21
C SER A 38 -6.06 -4.99 0.82
N GLY A 39 -6.43 -5.62 1.93
CA GLY A 39 -5.64 -6.68 2.55
C GLY A 39 -5.47 -7.90 1.64
N LEU A 40 -6.56 -8.34 1.01
CA LEU A 40 -6.52 -9.43 0.02
C LEU A 40 -5.67 -9.07 -1.20
N GLY A 41 -5.84 -7.86 -1.74
CA GLY A 41 -5.04 -7.38 -2.87
C GLY A 41 -3.56 -7.23 -2.54
N MET A 42 -3.22 -6.79 -1.32
CA MET A 42 -1.84 -6.76 -0.82
C MET A 42 -1.27 -8.18 -0.72
N ALA A 43 -2.01 -9.14 -0.16
CA ALA A 43 -1.55 -10.53 -0.04
C ALA A 43 -1.29 -11.15 -1.42
N ILE A 44 -2.20 -10.95 -2.38
CA ILE A 44 -2.07 -11.47 -3.75
C ILE A 44 -0.87 -10.83 -4.45
N THR A 45 -0.74 -9.51 -4.40
CA THR A 45 0.35 -8.79 -5.08
C THR A 45 1.72 -9.13 -4.50
N LEU A 46 1.81 -9.30 -3.17
CA LEU A 46 3.04 -9.74 -2.51
C LEU A 46 3.39 -11.18 -2.93
N PHE A 47 2.41 -12.09 -2.94
CA PHE A 47 2.60 -13.49 -3.34
C PHE A 47 3.10 -13.60 -4.79
N VAL A 48 2.47 -12.86 -5.71
CA VAL A 48 2.87 -12.81 -7.12
C VAL A 48 4.27 -12.22 -7.27
N SER A 49 4.60 -11.12 -6.58
CA SER A 49 5.96 -10.55 -6.64
C SER A 49 7.02 -11.49 -6.08
N GLY A 50 6.72 -12.22 -5.00
CA GLY A 50 7.62 -13.19 -4.38
C GLY A 50 7.86 -14.40 -5.29
N TYR A 51 6.79 -14.92 -5.90
CA TYR A 51 6.87 -16.02 -6.86
C TYR A 51 7.69 -15.64 -8.10
N TYR A 52 7.45 -14.47 -8.68
CA TYR A 52 8.24 -13.98 -9.81
C TYR A 52 9.71 -13.76 -9.45
N THR A 53 10.00 -13.23 -8.25
CA THR A 53 11.38 -13.05 -7.77
C THR A 53 12.09 -14.40 -7.62
N TYR A 54 11.39 -15.43 -7.15
CA TYR A 54 11.91 -16.79 -7.04
C TYR A 54 12.23 -17.41 -8.43
N MET A 55 11.35 -17.21 -9.42
CA MET A 55 11.57 -17.70 -10.79
C MET A 55 12.71 -16.98 -11.53
N ILE A 56 12.90 -15.68 -11.27
CA ILE A 56 14.04 -14.92 -11.80
C ILE A 56 15.35 -15.46 -11.21
N HIS A 57 15.35 -15.81 -9.92
CA HIS A 57 16.53 -16.33 -9.22
C HIS A 57 16.93 -17.75 -9.68
N THR A 58 15.99 -18.52 -10.24
CA THR A 58 16.23 -19.83 -10.85
C THR A 58 16.66 -19.76 -12.33
N GLY A 59 16.83 -18.56 -12.88
CA GLY A 59 17.47 -18.33 -14.17
C GLY A 59 16.59 -18.63 -15.40
N GLN A 60 15.29 -18.85 -15.24
CA GLN A 60 14.39 -19.21 -16.34
C GLN A 60 13.70 -18.02 -17.04
N MET A 61 13.82 -16.78 -16.53
CA MET A 61 13.09 -15.63 -17.07
C MET A 61 13.94 -14.34 -17.11
N GLU A 62 13.90 -13.61 -18.22
CA GLU A 62 14.46 -12.25 -18.36
C GLU A 62 13.77 -11.24 -17.42
N LYS A 63 14.46 -10.12 -17.14
CA LYS A 63 13.97 -8.96 -16.35
C LYS A 63 12.58 -8.52 -16.82
N SER A 64 11.54 -9.06 -16.20
CA SER A 64 10.15 -8.73 -16.53
C SER A 64 9.71 -7.50 -15.75
N PHE A 65 8.87 -6.65 -16.35
CA PHE A 65 8.28 -5.46 -15.69
C PHE A 65 7.18 -5.82 -14.66
N VAL A 66 6.81 -7.10 -14.60
CA VAL A 66 5.73 -7.64 -13.76
C VAL A 66 5.96 -7.51 -12.24
N PRO A 67 7.16 -7.78 -11.69
CA PRO A 67 7.41 -7.61 -10.25
C PRO A 67 7.32 -6.14 -9.83
N VAL A 68 7.82 -5.22 -10.68
CA VAL A 68 7.76 -3.77 -10.44
C VAL A 68 6.30 -3.34 -10.34
N PHE A 69 5.48 -3.77 -11.28
CA PHE A 69 4.04 -3.50 -11.28
C PHE A 69 3.33 -4.03 -10.04
N CYS A 70 3.62 -5.25 -9.60
CA CYS A 70 3.04 -5.81 -8.37
C CYS A 70 3.43 -5.02 -7.12
N ILE A 71 4.68 -4.57 -7.02
CA ILE A 71 5.15 -3.75 -5.89
C ILE A 71 4.47 -2.38 -5.89
N LEU A 72 4.26 -1.78 -7.06
CA LEU A 72 3.55 -0.50 -7.18
C LEU A 72 2.09 -0.63 -6.74
N LEU A 73 1.41 -1.70 -7.18
CA LEU A 73 0.08 -2.07 -6.73
C LEU A 73 0.04 -2.25 -5.20
N TYR A 74 0.94 -3.07 -4.66
CA TYR A 74 1.07 -3.28 -3.23
C TYR A 74 1.23 -1.96 -2.47
N MET A 75 2.08 -1.05 -2.95
CA MET A 75 2.31 0.24 -2.32
C MET A 75 1.05 1.13 -2.33
N SER A 76 0.31 1.15 -3.45
CA SER A 76 -0.96 1.89 -3.54
C SER A 76 -2.05 1.32 -2.63
N LEU A 77 -2.18 -0.01 -2.56
CA LEU A 77 -3.13 -0.67 -1.66
C LEU A 77 -2.72 -0.47 -0.18
N SER A 78 -1.43 -0.53 0.12
CA SER A 78 -0.88 -0.35 1.47
C SER A 78 -1.24 1.00 2.08
N VAL A 79 -1.16 2.09 1.30
CA VAL A 79 -1.55 3.44 1.75
C VAL A 79 -3.04 3.53 2.09
N ILE A 80 -3.88 2.80 1.36
CA ILE A 80 -5.34 2.82 1.56
C ILE A 80 -5.73 1.97 2.76
N GLY A 81 -5.17 0.78 2.91
CA GLY A 81 -5.42 -0.11 4.04
C GLY A 81 -4.79 0.39 5.33
N LEU A 82 -3.46 0.42 5.41
CA LEU A 82 -2.75 0.60 6.68
C LEU A 82 -2.84 2.02 7.25
N MET A 83 -3.03 3.05 6.43
CA MET A 83 -3.16 4.43 6.93
C MET A 83 -4.60 4.73 7.38
N THR A 84 -5.58 4.06 6.80
CA THR A 84 -7.01 4.27 7.10
C THR A 84 -7.50 3.38 8.25
N ILE A 85 -6.95 2.16 8.41
CA ILE A 85 -7.39 1.20 9.43
C ILE A 85 -7.24 1.73 10.86
N PRO A 86 -6.07 2.23 11.32
CA PRO A 86 -5.91 2.67 12.70
C PRO A 86 -6.83 3.84 13.02
N TRP A 87 -6.98 4.76 12.07
CA TRP A 87 -7.87 5.91 12.18
C TRP A 87 -9.35 5.52 12.20
N THR A 88 -9.74 4.52 11.41
CA THR A 88 -11.14 4.08 11.29
C THR A 88 -11.54 3.13 12.43
N MET A 89 -10.68 2.20 12.84
CA MET A 89 -10.91 1.37 14.03
C MET A 89 -11.02 2.25 15.27
N SER A 90 -10.15 3.25 15.43
CA SER A 90 -10.27 4.20 16.53
C SER A 90 -11.59 4.98 16.46
N ALA A 91 -12.12 5.26 15.27
CA ALA A 91 -13.43 5.90 15.13
C ALA A 91 -14.62 4.98 15.45
N GLU A 92 -14.48 3.65 15.28
CA GLU A 92 -15.52 2.65 15.61
C GLU A 92 -15.45 2.18 17.08
N LEU A 93 -14.26 2.16 17.70
CA LEU A 93 -14.07 1.65 19.06
C LEU A 93 -14.36 2.69 20.15
N PHE A 94 -14.23 3.99 19.83
CA PHE A 94 -14.40 5.07 20.80
C PHE A 94 -15.77 5.73 20.67
N PRO A 95 -16.56 5.86 21.77
CA PRO A 95 -17.77 6.67 21.78
C PRO A 95 -17.46 8.12 21.37
N LEU A 96 -18.42 8.76 20.69
CA LEU A 96 -18.27 10.09 20.07
C LEU A 96 -17.70 11.15 21.03
N GLU A 97 -17.97 11.03 22.33
CA GLU A 97 -17.52 11.95 23.38
C GLU A 97 -16.00 11.92 23.61
N ILE A 98 -15.31 10.79 23.43
CA ILE A 98 -13.86 10.66 23.72
C ILE A 98 -13.00 10.53 22.46
N ARG A 99 -13.62 10.54 21.29
CA ARG A 99 -12.95 10.27 20.01
C ARG A 99 -11.87 11.29 19.65
N GLY A 100 -12.05 12.56 20.06
CA GLY A 100 -11.04 13.60 19.89
C GLY A 100 -9.82 13.39 20.81
N LEU A 101 -10.06 13.07 22.08
CA LEU A 101 -9.00 12.83 23.07
C LEU A 101 -8.17 11.59 22.70
N ALA A 102 -8.83 10.50 22.31
CA ALA A 102 -8.18 9.25 21.93
C ALA A 102 -7.34 9.38 20.65
N GLN A 103 -7.80 10.14 19.65
CA GLN A 103 -6.97 10.43 18.47
C GLN A 103 -5.74 11.25 18.82
N GLY A 104 -5.88 12.25 19.69
CA GLY A 104 -4.75 13.05 20.17
C GLY A 104 -3.67 12.20 20.83
N THR A 105 -4.05 11.28 21.73
CA THR A 105 -3.08 10.43 22.44
C THR A 105 -2.37 9.45 21.50
N ILE A 106 -3.08 8.87 20.52
CA ILE A 106 -2.48 7.97 19.51
C ILE A 106 -1.44 8.72 18.67
N VAL A 107 -1.75 9.93 18.22
CA VAL A 107 -0.83 10.74 17.40
C VAL A 107 0.41 11.17 18.21
N SER A 108 0.22 11.56 19.47
CA SER A 108 1.35 11.88 20.36
C SER A 108 2.27 10.69 20.59
N LEU A 109 1.72 9.50 20.85
CA LEU A 109 2.50 8.26 20.98
C LEU A 109 3.26 7.93 19.68
N ALA A 110 2.61 8.05 18.51
CA ALA A 110 3.24 7.80 17.22
C ALA A 110 4.44 8.73 16.96
N HIS A 111 4.31 10.01 17.30
CA HIS A 111 5.41 10.97 17.16
C HIS A 111 6.58 10.69 18.12
N ILE A 112 6.29 10.25 19.36
CA ILE A 112 7.34 9.83 20.31
C ILE A 112 8.11 8.63 19.76
N ILE A 113 7.41 7.63 19.24
CA ILE A 113 8.04 6.45 18.64
C ILE A 113 8.88 6.84 17.42
N MET A 114 8.34 7.66 16.53
CA MET A 114 9.07 8.14 15.35
C MET A 114 10.33 8.92 15.73
N PHE A 115 10.26 9.77 16.75
CA PHE A 115 11.42 10.49 17.29
C PHE A 115 12.45 9.52 17.88
N SER A 116 12.01 8.48 18.60
CA SER A 116 12.91 7.47 19.15
C SER A 116 13.62 6.65 18.06
N ALA A 117 12.91 6.29 16.98
CA ALA A 117 13.46 5.52 15.87
C ALA A 117 14.45 6.33 15.01
N LEU A 118 14.23 7.64 14.87
CA LEU A 118 15.16 8.55 14.19
C LEU A 118 16.43 8.82 15.00
N ARG A 119 16.40 8.56 16.30
CA ARG A 119 17.51 8.83 17.23
C ARG A 119 18.34 7.57 17.55
N ALA A 120 17.95 6.42 17.01
CA ALA A 120 18.68 5.15 17.06
C ALA A 120 19.53 4.97 15.79
#